data_AF-A0A939KXZ6-F1
#
_entry.id   AF-A0A939KXZ6-F1
#
_cell.length_a   1.000
_cell.length_b   1.000
_cell.length_c   1.000
_cell.angle_alpha   90.00
_cell.angle_beta   90.00
_cell.angle_gamma   90.00
#
_symmetry.space_group_name_H-M   'P 1'
#
loop_
_entity.id
_entity.type
_entity.pdbx_description
1 polymer ?
#
loop_
_entity_poly.entity_id
_entity_poly.type
_entity_poly.pdbx_seq_one_letter_code
_entity_poly.pdbx_strand_id
1 'polypeptide(L)'
;GSDVDVVACDAADRSQLAGLLDRIPATGPVLSTVMHTAGIGQATTVADTDLAETAAVLAAKAAGAVHLDELTAGLDLDAFVLFSSISATWGSSVQPAYAAANTFLDGLAERRRAEGLPGTSVAWGPWGGGGMTDADTAAWMARGGLMVMDEDHAVQALAQILDGREGAVTVADVDWARFAPPFTLRRRSPLIEGLPEVVAALAGGEAGPTADPDAGESLKQRLAGLSRAEQNRALVKLVQAQAASVLDYASPEAVEATRAFSDLGFDSLTSVELRNRLGAATGLQLPATLLFDCPTPVVLAEYLWNEEFQDGAGPASLVEEVDRLGSLLTGAAPDEKTHQLITDRLQGLLSQWLEAGAPAESQAVAEKIGSATDDEIFEFIHRELGR
;
A
#
# COMPACT_ATOMS: atom_id res chain seq x y z
N GLY A 1 -4.60 41.82 26.88
CA GLY A 1 -3.81 40.59 26.78
C GLY A 1 -4.35 39.59 27.78
N SER A 2 -3.89 38.35 27.71
CA SER A 2 -4.19 37.30 28.71
C SER A 2 -3.02 37.16 29.66
N ASP A 3 -3.28 37.00 30.95
CA ASP A 3 -2.24 36.67 31.93
C ASP A 3 -1.81 35.21 31.74
N VAL A 4 -0.51 34.93 31.86
CA VAL A 4 0.08 33.62 31.57
C VAL A 4 1.02 33.21 32.70
N ASP A 5 0.76 32.02 33.25
CA ASP A 5 1.63 31.36 34.22
C ASP A 5 2.22 30.07 33.62
N VAL A 6 3.54 29.92 33.73
CA VAL A 6 4.27 28.70 33.34
C VAL A 6 4.78 28.02 34.59
N VAL A 7 4.29 26.81 34.86
CA VAL A 7 4.56 26.08 36.11
C VAL A 7 5.15 24.71 35.79
N ALA A 8 6.25 24.36 36.47
CA ALA A 8 6.76 23.00 36.46
C ALA A 8 5.82 22.10 37.27
N CYS A 9 5.19 21.14 36.62
CA CYS A 9 4.27 20.18 37.21
C CYS A 9 4.27 18.91 36.36
N ASP A 10 4.51 17.76 36.98
CA ASP A 10 4.29 16.47 36.32
C ASP A 10 2.82 16.04 36.46
N ALA A 11 2.10 15.93 35.35
CA ALA A 11 0.70 15.48 35.36
C ALA A 11 0.54 14.02 35.84
N ALA A 12 1.57 13.20 35.69
CA ALA A 12 1.59 11.84 36.22
C ALA A 12 1.85 11.80 37.75
N ASP A 13 2.25 12.92 38.37
CA ASP A 13 2.31 13.06 39.82
C ASP A 13 1.03 13.74 40.34
N ARG A 14 0.13 12.92 40.89
CA ARG A 14 -1.15 13.38 41.44
C ARG A 14 -1.00 14.49 42.50
N SER A 15 0.07 14.46 43.30
CA SER A 15 0.27 15.44 44.36
C SER A 15 0.70 16.81 43.82
N GLN A 16 1.58 16.82 42.81
CA GLN A 16 1.97 18.05 42.12
C GLN A 16 0.78 18.67 41.40
N LEU A 17 -0.01 17.84 40.71
CA LEU A 17 -1.18 18.30 39.97
C LEU A 17 -2.26 18.86 40.90
N ALA A 18 -2.54 18.20 42.03
CA ALA A 18 -3.46 18.73 43.03
C ALA A 18 -2.99 20.10 43.56
N GLY A 19 -1.70 20.23 43.89
CA GLY A 19 -1.12 21.51 44.33
C GLY A 19 -1.14 22.59 43.25
N LEU A 20 -1.10 22.25 41.96
CA LEU A 20 -1.34 23.20 40.87
C LEU A 20 -2.80 23.66 40.86
N LEU A 21 -3.75 22.74 40.89
CA LEU A 21 -5.19 23.04 40.85
C LEU A 21 -5.64 23.92 42.03
N ASP A 22 -5.11 23.68 43.23
CA ASP A 22 -5.39 24.50 44.42
C ASP A 22 -4.87 25.95 44.30
N ARG A 23 -3.79 26.16 43.54
CA ARG A 23 -3.18 27.49 43.35
C ARG A 23 -3.94 28.38 42.38
N ILE A 24 -4.63 27.80 41.38
CA ILE A 24 -5.35 28.54 40.34
C ILE A 24 -6.37 29.53 40.95
N PRO A 25 -7.36 29.11 41.77
CA PRO A 25 -8.33 30.04 42.34
C PRO A 25 -7.74 30.99 43.40
N ALA A 26 -6.54 30.69 43.92
CA ALA A 26 -5.85 31.56 44.88
C ALA A 26 -5.14 32.75 44.19
N THR A 27 -4.79 32.61 42.92
CA THR A 27 -3.99 33.58 42.15
C THR A 27 -4.73 34.15 40.94
N GLY A 28 -5.81 33.50 40.50
CA GLY A 28 -6.59 33.87 39.33
C GLY A 28 -8.07 33.45 39.42
N PRO A 29 -8.80 33.46 38.29
CA PRO A 29 -10.18 33.01 38.25
C PRO A 29 -10.30 31.50 38.51
N VAL A 30 -11.51 31.04 38.84
CA VAL A 30 -11.80 29.61 38.96
C VAL A 30 -11.52 28.92 37.62
N LEU A 31 -10.92 27.73 37.69
CA LEU A 31 -10.64 26.90 36.51
C LEU A 31 -11.94 26.54 35.78
N SER A 32 -12.06 26.95 34.52
CA SER A 32 -13.21 26.63 33.67
C SER A 32 -12.88 25.67 32.53
N THR A 33 -11.61 25.47 32.18
CA THR A 33 -11.23 24.62 31.05
C THR A 33 -9.95 23.84 31.32
N VAL A 34 -9.95 22.56 30.98
CA VAL A 34 -8.77 21.70 30.98
C VAL A 34 -8.46 21.27 29.56
N MET A 35 -7.21 21.42 29.13
CA MET A 35 -6.69 20.87 27.88
C MET A 35 -5.50 19.96 28.19
N HIS A 36 -5.66 18.66 28.01
CA HIS A 36 -4.60 17.67 28.25
C HIS A 36 -3.84 17.39 26.96
N THR A 37 -2.68 18.03 26.82
CA THR A 37 -1.76 17.90 25.68
C THR A 37 -0.50 17.10 26.02
N ALA A 38 -0.33 16.68 27.27
CA ALA A 38 0.86 15.96 27.69
C ALA A 38 0.93 14.56 27.05
N GLY A 39 2.11 14.21 26.57
CA GLY A 39 2.37 12.93 25.94
C GLY A 39 3.82 12.85 25.46
N ILE A 40 4.29 11.62 25.30
CA ILE A 40 5.59 11.32 24.69
C ILE A 40 5.36 10.44 23.46
N GLY A 41 6.19 10.65 22.44
CA GLY A 41 6.15 9.83 21.23
C GLY A 41 6.72 8.43 21.45
N GLN A 42 6.39 7.54 20.52
CA GLN A 42 6.92 6.18 20.43
C GLN A 42 7.30 5.90 18.97
N ALA A 43 8.33 5.07 18.77
CA ALA A 43 8.78 4.62 17.45
C ALA A 43 9.31 3.18 17.49
N THR A 44 8.59 2.28 18.15
CA THR A 44 8.94 0.85 18.30
C THR A 44 7.78 -0.03 17.86
N THR A 45 8.09 -1.19 17.28
CA THR A 45 7.07 -2.15 16.88
C THR A 45 6.45 -2.84 18.09
N VAL A 46 5.31 -3.51 17.92
CA VAL A 46 4.71 -4.34 18.98
C VAL A 46 5.69 -5.39 19.51
N ALA A 47 6.55 -5.95 18.65
CA ALA A 47 7.50 -7.00 19.05
C ALA A 47 8.66 -6.44 19.88
N ASP A 48 9.02 -5.17 19.65
CA ASP A 48 10.18 -4.53 20.27
C ASP A 48 9.81 -3.62 21.45
N THR A 49 8.52 -3.30 21.64
CA THR A 49 8.04 -2.49 22.75
C THR A 49 8.12 -3.30 24.05
N ASP A 50 8.89 -2.80 25.02
CA ASP A 50 8.96 -3.40 26.35
C ASP A 50 7.94 -2.79 27.34
N LEU A 51 7.86 -3.40 28.54
CA LEU A 51 6.94 -2.95 29.58
C LEU A 51 7.31 -1.58 30.17
N ALA A 52 8.59 -1.22 30.20
CA ALA A 52 9.04 0.03 30.76
C ALA A 52 8.68 1.20 29.83
N GLU A 53 8.89 1.02 28.53
CA GLU A 53 8.46 1.95 27.49
C GLU A 53 6.93 2.10 27.48
N THR A 54 6.20 0.98 27.54
CA THR A 54 4.74 1.00 27.65
C THR A 54 4.28 1.81 28.86
N ALA A 55 4.85 1.56 30.03
CA ALA A 55 4.51 2.27 31.27
C ALA A 55 4.81 3.77 31.15
N ALA A 56 5.94 4.16 30.56
CA ALA A 56 6.31 5.55 30.38
C ALA A 56 5.32 6.30 29.47
N VAL A 57 4.94 5.71 28.33
CA VAL A 57 3.99 6.31 27.37
C VAL A 57 2.60 6.47 27.99
N LEU A 58 2.10 5.43 28.68
CA LEU A 58 0.81 5.51 29.37
C LEU A 58 0.84 6.48 30.55
N ALA A 59 1.93 6.56 31.31
CA ALA A 59 2.03 7.49 32.43
C ALA A 59 1.88 8.95 31.97
N ALA A 60 2.58 9.33 30.90
CA ALA A 60 2.54 10.69 30.36
C ALA A 60 1.14 11.11 29.87
N LYS A 61 0.37 10.16 29.30
CA LYS A 61 -0.97 10.42 28.73
C LYS A 61 -2.12 9.99 29.64
N ALA A 62 -2.26 8.68 29.85
CA ALA A 62 -3.42 8.10 30.51
C ALA A 62 -3.44 8.44 32.01
N ALA A 63 -2.32 8.29 32.72
CA ALA A 63 -2.30 8.59 34.16
C ALA A 63 -2.57 10.06 34.46
N GLY A 64 -1.96 10.98 33.69
CA GLY A 64 -2.25 12.41 33.79
C GLY A 64 -3.74 12.73 33.55
N ALA A 65 -4.35 12.10 32.55
CA ALA A 65 -5.77 12.29 32.27
C ALA A 65 -6.68 11.76 33.40
N VAL A 66 -6.33 10.62 34.01
CA VAL A 66 -7.04 10.10 35.20
C VAL A 66 -6.95 11.08 36.36
N HIS A 67 -5.75 11.60 36.66
CA HIS A 67 -5.59 12.55 37.75
C HIS A 67 -6.37 13.84 37.51
N LEU A 68 -6.33 14.38 36.28
CA LEU A 68 -7.13 15.55 35.91
C LEU A 68 -8.61 15.27 36.08
N ASP A 69 -9.11 14.14 35.59
CA ASP A 69 -10.51 13.74 35.73
C ASP A 69 -10.96 13.67 37.20
N GLU A 70 -10.22 12.93 38.03
CA GLU A 70 -10.54 12.76 39.45
C GLU A 70 -10.48 14.08 40.24
N LEU A 71 -9.44 14.88 40.03
CA LEU A 71 -9.20 16.10 40.78
C LEU A 71 -10.12 17.25 40.34
N THR A 72 -10.70 17.17 39.13
CA THR A 72 -11.63 18.19 38.61
C THR A 72 -13.08 17.71 38.56
N ALA A 73 -13.40 16.48 39.00
CA ALA A 73 -14.75 15.92 38.95
C ALA A 73 -15.82 16.77 39.66
N GLY A 74 -15.43 17.54 40.69
CA GLY A 74 -16.32 18.43 41.43
C GLY A 74 -16.35 19.88 40.92
N LEU A 75 -15.62 20.21 39.86
CA LEU A 75 -15.56 21.55 39.29
C LEU A 75 -16.58 21.72 38.16
N ASP A 76 -17.15 22.92 38.06
CA ASP A 76 -18.06 23.31 36.98
C ASP A 76 -17.23 23.76 35.77
N LEU A 77 -16.69 22.78 35.03
CA LEU A 77 -15.90 23.04 33.82
C LEU A 77 -16.81 23.33 32.62
N ASP A 78 -16.41 24.29 31.80
CA ASP A 78 -16.99 24.52 30.47
C ASP A 78 -16.49 23.47 29.46
N ALA A 79 -15.21 23.06 29.58
CA ALA A 79 -14.58 22.12 28.68
C ALA A 79 -13.50 21.25 29.35
N PHE A 80 -13.43 19.99 28.93
CA PHE A 80 -12.38 19.04 29.29
C PHE A 80 -11.92 18.34 28.00
N VAL A 81 -10.79 18.79 27.47
CA VAL A 81 -10.31 18.43 26.13
C VAL A 81 -9.10 17.52 26.25
N LEU A 82 -9.17 16.36 25.60
CA LEU A 82 -8.10 15.38 25.52
C LEU A 82 -7.54 15.39 24.09
N PHE A 83 -6.25 15.67 23.96
CA PHE A 83 -5.58 15.61 22.66
C PHE A 83 -5.18 14.16 22.39
N SER A 84 -6.03 13.42 21.70
CA SER A 84 -5.78 12.06 21.24
C SER A 84 -5.01 12.06 19.90
N SER A 85 -4.91 10.91 19.24
CA SER A 85 -4.19 10.73 17.98
C SER A 85 -4.93 9.76 17.06
N ILE A 86 -4.82 9.95 15.75
CA ILE A 86 -5.29 8.99 14.73
C ILE A 86 -4.79 7.56 14.94
N SER A 87 -3.67 7.38 15.67
CA SER A 87 -3.17 6.06 16.07
C SER A 87 -4.17 5.28 16.93
N ALA A 88 -5.06 5.96 17.68
CA ALA A 88 -6.16 5.33 18.40
C ALA A 88 -7.36 4.99 17.50
N THR A 89 -7.52 5.72 16.39
CA THR A 89 -8.60 5.52 15.42
C THR A 89 -8.34 4.31 14.53
N TRP A 90 -7.20 4.26 13.84
CA TRP A 90 -6.88 3.21 12.87
C TRP A 90 -5.56 2.47 13.11
N GLY A 91 -4.83 2.82 14.17
CA GLY A 91 -3.60 2.12 14.55
C GLY A 91 -2.32 2.71 13.95
N SER A 92 -1.20 2.13 14.35
CA SER A 92 0.14 2.43 13.83
C SER A 92 1.05 1.22 14.02
N SER A 93 1.96 0.98 13.07
CA SER A 93 2.91 -0.14 13.12
C SER A 93 4.05 0.05 14.12
N VAL A 94 4.30 1.29 14.53
CA VAL A 94 5.46 1.69 15.36
C VAL A 94 5.07 2.46 16.63
N GLN A 95 3.78 2.49 16.97
CA GLN A 95 3.24 3.25 18.10
C GLN A 95 2.18 2.46 18.89
N PRO A 96 2.42 1.21 19.31
CA PRO A 96 1.40 0.40 19.97
C PRO A 96 1.00 0.92 21.35
N ALA A 97 1.95 1.30 22.21
CA ALA A 97 1.66 1.86 23.53
C ALA A 97 1.07 3.27 23.42
N TYR A 98 1.53 4.05 22.44
CA TYR A 98 0.97 5.37 22.15
C TYR A 98 -0.47 5.27 21.66
N ALA A 99 -0.78 4.33 20.77
CA ALA A 99 -2.16 4.03 20.36
C ALA A 99 -3.02 3.67 21.58
N ALA A 100 -2.57 2.74 22.43
CA ALA A 100 -3.30 2.35 23.64
C ALA A 100 -3.55 3.53 24.61
N ALA A 101 -2.54 4.39 24.81
CA ALA A 101 -2.66 5.57 25.66
C ALA A 101 -3.68 6.58 25.10
N ASN A 102 -3.75 6.75 23.78
CA ASN A 102 -4.72 7.60 23.12
C ASN A 102 -6.14 7.00 23.13
N THR A 103 -6.28 5.70 22.90
CA THR A 103 -7.58 4.99 23.01
C THR A 103 -8.14 5.10 24.43
N PHE A 104 -7.27 5.10 25.46
CA PHE A 104 -7.70 5.37 26.83
C PHE A 104 -8.31 6.77 26.98
N LEU A 105 -7.74 7.79 26.35
CA LEU A 105 -8.30 9.16 26.37
C LEU A 105 -9.68 9.20 25.71
N ASP A 106 -9.83 8.53 24.57
CA ASP A 106 -11.12 8.46 23.88
C ASP A 106 -12.20 7.84 24.77
N GLY A 107 -11.88 6.71 25.43
CA GLY A 107 -12.78 6.07 26.39
C GLY A 107 -13.07 6.91 27.63
N LEU A 108 -12.09 7.69 28.11
CA LEU A 108 -12.29 8.61 29.23
C LEU A 108 -13.25 9.75 28.87
N ALA A 109 -13.10 10.35 27.68
CA ALA A 109 -14.02 11.38 27.21
C ALA A 109 -15.45 10.85 27.08
N GLU A 110 -15.62 9.67 26.48
CA GLU A 110 -16.93 9.01 26.37
C GLU A 110 -17.56 8.74 27.75
N ARG A 111 -16.78 8.24 28.71
CA ARG A 111 -17.24 8.02 30.09
C ARG A 111 -17.70 9.32 30.75
N ARG A 112 -16.91 10.39 30.67
CA ARG A 112 -17.27 11.70 31.25
C ARG A 112 -18.60 12.20 30.69
N ARG A 113 -18.80 12.10 29.38
CA ARG A 113 -20.06 12.49 28.74
C ARG A 113 -21.24 11.64 29.19
N ALA A 114 -21.05 10.33 29.34
CA ALA A 114 -22.08 9.43 29.86
C ALA A 114 -22.50 9.78 31.30
N GLU A 115 -21.59 10.38 32.07
CA GLU A 115 -21.83 10.89 33.43
C GLU A 115 -22.37 12.34 33.45
N GLY A 116 -22.60 12.95 32.28
CA GLY A 116 -23.09 14.32 32.15
C GLY A 116 -22.01 15.40 32.35
N LEU A 117 -20.73 15.01 32.42
CA LEU A 117 -19.60 15.92 32.53
C LEU A 117 -19.08 16.33 31.14
N PRO A 118 -18.46 17.51 31.00
CA PRO A 118 -17.75 17.88 29.79
C PRO A 118 -16.66 16.86 29.47
N GLY A 119 -16.56 16.47 28.21
CA GLY A 119 -15.56 15.55 27.70
C GLY A 119 -15.51 15.62 26.19
N THR A 120 -14.34 15.96 25.66
CA THR A 120 -14.04 15.98 24.23
C THR A 120 -12.70 15.32 24.01
N SER A 121 -12.64 14.32 23.13
CA SER A 121 -11.39 13.72 22.67
C SER A 121 -11.21 14.01 21.19
N VAL A 122 -10.07 14.60 20.82
CA VAL A 122 -9.76 14.88 19.43
C VAL A 122 -8.57 14.03 19.00
N ALA A 123 -8.83 13.04 18.15
CA ALA A 123 -7.81 12.19 17.54
C ALA A 123 -7.18 12.90 16.34
N TRP A 124 -6.07 13.59 16.59
CA TRP A 124 -5.39 14.41 15.59
C TRP A 124 -4.52 13.59 14.63
N GLY A 125 -4.54 13.97 13.35
CA GLY A 125 -3.47 13.70 12.39
C GLY A 125 -2.22 14.56 12.68
N PRO A 126 -1.16 14.48 11.86
CA PRO A 126 0.07 15.23 12.10
C PRO A 126 -0.14 16.73 11.94
N TRP A 127 0.39 17.52 12.88
CA TRP A 127 0.37 18.98 12.85
C TRP A 127 1.68 19.54 12.28
N GLY A 128 1.59 20.70 11.63
CA GLY A 128 2.74 21.53 11.27
C GLY A 128 3.30 22.30 12.46
N GLY A 129 4.29 23.16 12.22
CA GLY A 129 4.82 24.07 13.25
C GLY A 129 5.81 23.46 14.25
N GLY A 130 6.05 22.15 14.19
CA GLY A 130 6.97 21.42 15.07
C GLY A 130 6.27 20.55 16.12
N GLY A 131 6.96 20.23 17.22
CA GLY A 131 6.40 19.39 18.29
C GLY A 131 6.78 17.91 18.15
N MET A 132 5.79 17.01 18.21
CA MET A 132 6.02 15.55 18.20
C MET A 132 6.42 14.99 16.82
N THR A 133 6.20 15.77 15.76
CA THR A 133 6.51 15.39 14.38
C THR A 133 7.66 16.26 13.89
N ASP A 134 8.83 15.68 13.71
CA ASP A 134 9.95 16.35 13.03
C ASP A 134 9.75 16.34 11.50
N ALA A 135 10.62 17.07 10.78
CA ALA A 135 10.50 17.23 9.33
C ALA A 135 10.62 15.90 8.56
N ASP A 136 11.48 14.99 9.03
CA ASP A 136 11.70 13.70 8.38
C ASP A 136 10.49 12.77 8.59
N THR A 137 9.95 12.74 9.79
CA THR A 137 8.72 12.02 10.15
C THR A 137 7.52 12.56 9.39
N ALA A 138 7.39 13.89 9.29
CA ALA A 138 6.35 14.56 8.51
C ALA A 138 6.43 14.16 7.02
N ALA A 139 7.63 14.20 6.44
CA ALA A 139 7.84 13.78 5.05
C ALA A 139 7.51 12.29 4.85
N TRP A 140 7.86 11.43 5.80
CA TRP A 140 7.52 10.00 5.76
C TRP A 140 6.01 9.76 5.84
N MET A 141 5.30 10.43 6.76
CA MET A 141 3.85 10.35 6.89
C MET A 141 3.13 10.83 5.63
N ALA A 142 3.60 11.93 5.03
CA ALA A 142 3.04 12.47 3.79
C ALA A 142 3.23 11.52 2.59
N ARG A 143 4.34 10.77 2.53
CA ARG A 143 4.51 9.69 1.54
C ARG A 143 3.47 8.58 1.73
N GLY A 144 3.10 8.28 2.98
CA GLY A 144 2.03 7.34 3.33
C GLY A 144 0.61 7.89 3.20
N GLY A 145 0.43 9.14 2.76
CA GLY A 145 -0.88 9.78 2.58
C GLY A 145 -1.45 10.46 3.84
N LEU A 146 -0.69 10.54 4.94
CA LEU A 146 -1.06 11.34 6.11
C LEU A 146 -0.42 12.72 6.00
N MET A 147 -1.21 13.71 5.62
CA MET A 147 -0.73 15.05 5.32
C MET A 147 -0.62 15.89 6.60
N VAL A 148 0.43 16.71 6.66
CA VAL A 148 0.64 17.64 7.77
C VAL A 148 -0.38 18.77 7.68
N MET A 149 -1.16 18.94 8.75
CA MET A 149 -2.15 20.01 8.84
C MET A 149 -1.51 21.34 9.22
N ASP A 150 -2.03 22.42 8.65
CA ASP A 150 -1.72 23.78 9.08
C ASP A 150 -2.22 24.03 10.52
N GLU A 151 -1.39 24.68 11.34
CA GLU A 151 -1.65 24.89 12.77
C GLU A 151 -2.85 25.82 13.02
N ASP A 152 -3.04 26.85 12.19
CA ASP A 152 -4.18 27.76 12.31
C ASP A 152 -5.48 27.03 11.96
N HIS A 153 -5.47 26.19 10.91
CA HIS A 153 -6.62 25.36 10.56
C HIS A 153 -6.97 24.34 11.66
N ALA A 154 -5.97 23.73 12.30
CA ALA A 154 -6.20 22.76 13.36
C ALA A 154 -6.73 23.42 14.64
N VAL A 155 -6.24 24.61 15.00
CA VAL A 155 -6.82 25.43 16.09
C VAL A 155 -8.25 25.85 15.77
N GLN A 156 -8.53 26.23 14.51
CA GLN A 156 -9.89 26.56 14.09
C GLN A 156 -10.83 25.34 14.17
N ALA A 157 -10.37 24.15 13.79
CA ALA A 157 -11.13 22.91 13.93
C ALA A 157 -11.44 22.62 15.41
N LEU A 158 -10.48 22.82 16.32
CA LEU A 158 -10.72 22.68 17.76
C LEU A 158 -11.80 23.65 18.25
N ALA A 159 -11.79 24.91 17.81
CA ALA A 159 -12.84 25.87 18.17
C ALA A 159 -14.23 25.40 17.69
N GLN A 160 -14.33 24.89 16.46
CA GLN A 160 -15.59 24.35 15.91
C GLN A 160 -16.10 23.13 16.69
N ILE A 161 -15.20 22.22 17.07
CA ILE A 161 -15.51 21.03 17.88
C ILE A 161 -16.08 21.45 19.24
N LEU A 162 -15.49 22.46 19.88
CA LEU A 162 -15.95 22.98 21.17
C LEU A 162 -17.30 23.70 21.05
N ASP A 163 -17.49 24.53 20.03
CA ASP A 163 -18.77 25.20 19.74
C ASP A 163 -19.88 24.18 19.46
N GLY A 164 -19.55 23.10 18.75
CA GLY A 164 -20.44 21.97 18.45
C GLY A 164 -20.69 21.01 19.62
N ARG A 165 -19.94 21.13 20.72
CA ARG A 165 -19.95 20.22 21.90
C ARG A 165 -19.76 18.75 21.54
N GLU A 166 -18.92 18.49 20.55
CA GLU A 166 -18.65 17.13 20.06
C GLU A 166 -17.92 16.28 21.12
N GLY A 167 -18.10 14.96 21.03
CA GLY A 167 -17.51 13.97 21.95
C GLY A 167 -16.14 13.50 21.49
N ALA A 168 -16.07 12.30 20.92
CA ALA A 168 -14.89 11.81 20.22
C ALA A 168 -14.91 12.19 18.73
N VAL A 169 -13.85 12.83 18.24
CA VAL A 169 -13.74 13.32 16.85
C VAL A 169 -12.35 12.99 16.32
N THR A 170 -12.24 12.52 15.07
CA THR A 170 -10.96 12.39 14.37
C THR A 170 -10.80 13.54 13.40
N VAL A 171 -9.66 14.25 13.45
CA VAL A 171 -9.34 15.35 12.55
C VAL A 171 -7.97 15.09 11.93
N ALA A 172 -7.96 14.80 10.63
CA ALA A 172 -6.75 14.53 9.88
C ALA A 172 -6.92 14.93 8.42
N ASP A 173 -5.84 15.42 7.82
CA ASP A 173 -5.74 15.58 6.37
C ASP A 173 -5.16 14.29 5.76
N VAL A 174 -5.93 13.63 4.89
CA VAL A 174 -5.61 12.30 4.38
C VAL A 174 -5.75 12.28 2.86
N ASP A 175 -4.64 11.99 2.18
CA ASP A 175 -4.66 11.58 0.79
C ASP A 175 -5.03 10.08 0.73
N TRP A 176 -6.33 9.81 0.62
CA TRP A 176 -6.87 8.45 0.59
C TRP A 176 -6.35 7.61 -0.57
N ALA A 177 -5.97 8.23 -1.69
CA ALA A 177 -5.38 7.53 -2.83
C ALA A 177 -4.00 6.95 -2.50
N ARG A 178 -3.26 7.60 -1.60
CA ARG A 178 -1.97 7.11 -1.08
C ARG A 178 -2.12 6.23 0.15
N PHE A 179 -3.04 6.58 1.06
CA PHE A 179 -3.18 5.92 2.34
C PHE A 179 -3.89 4.56 2.25
N ALA A 180 -5.01 4.49 1.54
CA ALA A 180 -5.88 3.31 1.57
C ALA A 180 -5.24 2.04 0.99
N PRO A 181 -4.52 2.07 -0.16
CA PRO A 181 -3.93 0.84 -0.73
C PRO A 181 -2.93 0.13 0.21
N PRO A 182 -1.87 0.77 0.73
CA PRO A 182 -0.94 0.09 1.64
C PRO A 182 -1.60 -0.26 2.98
N PHE A 183 -2.51 0.58 3.48
CA PHE A 183 -3.18 0.33 4.75
C PHE A 183 -4.08 -0.92 4.71
N THR A 184 -4.77 -1.15 3.59
CA THR A 184 -5.67 -2.31 3.42
C THR A 184 -5.01 -3.53 2.77
N LEU A 185 -3.73 -3.45 2.44
CA LEU A 185 -3.00 -4.48 1.68
C LEU A 185 -3.03 -5.86 2.35
N ARG A 186 -2.77 -5.92 3.66
CA ARG A 186 -2.74 -7.19 4.40
C ARG A 186 -4.09 -7.57 4.99
N ARG A 187 -4.93 -6.57 5.28
CA ARG A 187 -6.20 -6.76 5.97
C ARG A 187 -7.16 -5.67 5.54
N ARG A 188 -8.34 -6.06 5.05
CA ARG A 188 -9.45 -5.12 4.84
C ARG A 188 -9.78 -4.39 6.13
N SER A 189 -10.12 -3.10 6.01
CA SER A 189 -10.48 -2.27 7.15
C SER A 189 -11.92 -1.77 7.03
N PRO A 190 -12.88 -2.41 7.73
CA PRO A 190 -14.26 -1.95 7.80
C PRO A 190 -14.42 -0.50 8.28
N LEU A 191 -13.41 0.02 8.99
CA LEU A 191 -13.37 1.38 9.48
C LEU A 191 -13.39 2.42 8.35
N ILE A 192 -12.69 2.15 7.25
CA ILE A 192 -12.50 3.13 6.16
C ILE A 192 -13.10 2.67 4.83
N GLU A 193 -13.49 1.40 4.68
CA GLU A 193 -13.95 0.83 3.40
C GLU A 193 -15.23 1.49 2.86
N GLY A 194 -16.03 2.11 3.72
CA GLY A 194 -17.26 2.81 3.34
C GLY A 194 -17.06 4.26 2.90
N LEU A 195 -15.84 4.82 3.04
CA LEU A 195 -15.57 6.20 2.64
C LEU A 195 -15.53 6.32 1.11
N PRO A 196 -16.28 7.25 0.49
CA PRO A 196 -16.32 7.39 -0.98
C PRO A 196 -14.94 7.53 -1.63
N GLU A 197 -14.05 8.29 -1.01
CA GLU A 197 -12.67 8.52 -1.44
C GLU A 197 -11.82 7.25 -1.38
N VAL A 198 -12.05 6.40 -0.38
CA VAL A 198 -11.39 5.10 -0.23
C VAL A 198 -11.91 4.12 -1.26
N VAL A 199 -13.22 4.07 -1.49
CA VAL A 199 -13.83 3.24 -2.55
C VAL A 199 -13.25 3.64 -3.90
N ALA A 200 -13.16 4.94 -4.19
CA ALA A 200 -12.54 5.44 -5.42
C ALA A 200 -11.05 5.10 -5.51
N ALA A 201 -10.28 5.26 -4.44
CA ALA A 201 -8.86 4.93 -4.38
C ALA A 201 -8.58 3.44 -4.63
N LEU A 202 -9.41 2.55 -4.08
CA LEU A 202 -9.26 1.11 -4.22
C LEU A 202 -9.83 0.59 -5.55
N ALA A 203 -10.90 1.21 -6.08
CA ALA A 203 -11.42 0.94 -7.41
C ALA A 203 -10.48 1.46 -8.51
N GLY A 204 -9.73 2.54 -8.24
CA GLY A 204 -8.69 3.11 -9.09
C GLY A 204 -7.51 2.17 -9.38
N GLY A 205 -7.47 0.97 -8.78
CA GLY A 205 -6.68 -0.15 -9.30
C GLY A 205 -7.07 -0.57 -10.73
N GLU A 206 -8.23 -0.14 -11.24
CA GLU A 206 -8.68 -0.31 -12.63
C GLU A 206 -8.44 0.93 -13.52
N ALA A 207 -8.08 2.09 -12.94
CA ALA A 207 -7.85 3.33 -13.68
C ALA A 207 -6.45 3.84 -13.36
N GLY A 208 -5.53 3.47 -14.23
CA GLY A 208 -4.14 3.85 -14.12
C GLY A 208 -3.83 5.34 -14.04
N PRO A 209 -2.60 5.71 -13.61
CA PRO A 209 -2.15 7.08 -13.75
C PRO A 209 -2.25 7.46 -15.22
N THR A 210 -2.97 8.54 -15.49
CA THR A 210 -2.99 9.19 -16.79
C THR A 210 -1.55 9.45 -17.19
N ALA A 211 -1.11 8.79 -18.27
CA ALA A 211 0.18 9.01 -18.86
C ALA A 211 0.44 10.51 -19.02
N ASP A 212 1.55 10.98 -18.48
CA ASP A 212 2.05 12.32 -18.74
C ASP A 212 2.32 12.42 -20.26
N PRO A 213 1.66 13.33 -21.00
CA PRO A 213 1.84 13.43 -22.44
C PRO A 213 3.27 13.79 -22.87
N ASP A 214 4.10 14.25 -21.92
CA ASP A 214 5.49 14.67 -22.14
C ASP A 214 6.54 13.63 -21.68
N ALA A 215 6.15 12.42 -21.27
CA ALA A 215 7.09 11.32 -21.04
C ALA A 215 7.58 10.73 -22.37
N GLY A 216 8.70 11.26 -22.87
CA GLY A 216 9.34 10.85 -24.12
C GLY A 216 9.62 9.34 -24.23
N GLU A 217 9.32 8.81 -25.43
CA GLU A 217 9.45 7.42 -25.91
C GLU A 217 8.84 6.32 -25.00
N SER A 218 7.82 5.63 -25.52
CA SER A 218 7.20 4.50 -24.82
C SER A 218 8.22 3.38 -24.55
N LEU A 219 8.01 2.59 -23.49
CA LEU A 219 8.89 1.46 -23.15
C LEU A 219 9.09 0.53 -24.37
N LYS A 220 8.02 0.27 -25.13
CA LYS A 220 8.06 -0.48 -26.40
C LYS A 220 9.04 0.09 -27.42
N GLN A 221 9.09 1.41 -27.59
CA GLN A 221 10.00 2.08 -28.52
C GLN A 221 11.45 2.00 -28.04
N ARG A 222 11.69 2.16 -26.74
CA ARG A 222 13.04 2.05 -26.14
C ARG A 222 13.61 0.64 -26.21
N LEU A 223 12.74 -0.38 -26.23
CA LEU A 223 13.12 -1.78 -26.36
C LEU A 223 13.10 -2.29 -27.81
N ALA A 224 12.57 -1.50 -28.75
CA ALA A 224 12.51 -1.87 -30.17
C ALA A 224 13.92 -1.96 -30.78
N GLY A 225 14.19 -3.01 -31.54
CA GLY A 225 15.48 -3.23 -32.21
C GLY A 225 16.58 -3.82 -31.32
N LEU A 226 16.36 -3.97 -30.01
CA LEU A 226 17.26 -4.69 -29.11
C LEU A 226 16.99 -6.19 -29.12
N SER A 227 18.04 -7.00 -28.96
CA SER A 227 17.87 -8.44 -28.71
C SER A 227 17.21 -8.69 -27.35
N ARG A 228 16.57 -9.85 -27.17
CA ARG A 228 15.92 -10.24 -25.90
C ARG A 228 16.85 -10.09 -24.68
N ALA A 229 18.14 -10.42 -24.85
CA ALA A 229 19.15 -10.29 -23.80
C ALA A 229 19.46 -8.82 -23.46
N GLU A 230 19.46 -7.94 -24.46
CA GLU A 230 19.67 -6.49 -24.26
C GLU A 230 18.43 -5.82 -23.66
N GLN A 231 17.23 -6.24 -24.06
CA GLN A 231 15.97 -5.78 -23.48
C GLN A 231 15.89 -6.09 -21.98
N ASN A 232 16.21 -7.33 -21.59
CA ASN A 232 16.21 -7.72 -20.18
C ASN A 232 17.24 -6.91 -19.37
N ARG A 233 18.47 -6.73 -19.89
CA ARG A 233 19.48 -5.87 -19.24
C ARG A 233 19.02 -4.43 -19.07
N ALA A 234 18.32 -3.86 -20.06
CA ALA A 234 17.79 -2.50 -19.99
C ALA A 234 16.70 -2.37 -18.91
N LEU A 235 15.80 -3.36 -18.82
CA LEU A 235 14.75 -3.41 -17.81
C LEU A 235 15.31 -3.60 -16.40
N VAL A 236 16.30 -4.47 -16.21
CA VAL A 236 16.98 -4.63 -14.91
C VAL A 236 17.61 -3.32 -14.46
N LYS A 237 18.30 -2.61 -15.37
CA LYS A 237 18.87 -1.29 -15.06
C LYS A 237 17.81 -0.25 -14.70
N LEU A 238 16.66 -0.26 -15.38
CA LEU A 238 15.55 0.61 -15.05
C LEU A 238 15.04 0.35 -13.62
N VAL A 239 14.82 -0.93 -13.29
CA VAL A 239 14.37 -1.34 -11.96
C VAL A 239 15.39 -0.96 -10.89
N GLN A 240 16.67 -1.22 -11.11
CA GLN A 240 17.75 -0.84 -10.21
C GLN A 240 17.83 0.68 -10.01
N ALA A 241 17.67 1.47 -11.07
CA ALA A 241 17.71 2.93 -10.99
C ALA A 241 16.54 3.50 -10.18
N GLN A 242 15.32 2.99 -10.39
CA GLN A 242 14.17 3.40 -9.59
C GLN A 242 14.31 2.93 -8.14
N ALA A 243 14.78 1.71 -7.92
CA ALA A 243 14.99 1.19 -6.57
C ALA A 243 16.05 1.97 -5.79
N ALA A 244 17.16 2.31 -6.43
CA ALA A 244 18.20 3.15 -5.84
C ALA A 244 17.68 4.53 -5.47
N SER A 245 16.83 5.14 -6.31
CA SER A 245 16.23 6.43 -6.00
C SER A 245 15.25 6.37 -4.83
N VAL A 246 14.56 5.25 -4.59
CA VAL A 246 13.64 5.10 -3.45
C VAL A 246 14.40 4.90 -2.14
N LEU A 247 15.52 4.15 -2.20
CA LEU A 247 16.36 3.88 -1.02
C LEU A 247 17.46 4.93 -0.79
N ASP A 248 17.48 6.01 -1.56
CA ASP A 248 18.50 7.08 -1.53
C ASP A 248 19.94 6.55 -1.70
N TYR A 249 20.12 5.53 -2.55
CA TYR A 249 21.44 5.03 -2.93
C TYR A 249 22.07 5.92 -4.00
N ALA A 250 23.36 6.24 -3.81
CA ALA A 250 24.12 7.10 -4.72
C ALA A 250 24.31 6.53 -6.14
N SER A 251 24.06 5.23 -6.36
CA SER A 251 24.23 4.57 -7.64
C SER A 251 23.25 3.39 -7.81
N PRO A 252 22.67 3.20 -9.01
CA PRO A 252 21.85 2.03 -9.35
C PRO A 252 22.57 0.69 -9.14
N GLU A 253 23.89 0.66 -9.31
CA GLU A 253 24.73 -0.52 -9.14
C GLU A 253 24.84 -0.98 -7.67
N ALA A 254 24.48 -0.13 -6.71
CA ALA A 254 24.39 -0.51 -5.30
C ALA A 254 23.18 -1.44 -5.01
N VAL A 255 22.20 -1.49 -5.91
CA VAL A 255 21.06 -2.40 -5.83
C VAL A 255 21.43 -3.72 -6.51
N GLU A 256 21.67 -4.77 -5.73
CA GLU A 256 22.00 -6.09 -6.29
C GLU A 256 20.81 -6.70 -7.06
N ALA A 257 21.03 -7.07 -8.32
CA ALA A 257 19.96 -7.48 -9.24
C ALA A 257 19.23 -8.77 -8.83
N THR A 258 19.90 -9.67 -8.09
CA THR A 258 19.37 -10.96 -7.64
C THR A 258 18.99 -10.98 -6.16
N ARG A 259 19.20 -9.87 -5.44
CA ARG A 259 18.90 -9.79 -4.01
C ARG A 259 17.44 -9.39 -3.83
N ALA A 260 16.80 -9.94 -2.80
CA ALA A 260 15.41 -9.62 -2.51
C ALA A 260 15.27 -8.15 -2.10
N PHE A 261 14.20 -7.49 -2.54
CA PHE A 261 13.91 -6.10 -2.16
C PHE A 261 13.79 -5.95 -0.64
N SER A 262 13.20 -6.93 0.06
CA SER A 262 13.13 -6.96 1.53
C SER A 262 14.50 -6.87 2.19
N ASP A 263 15.50 -7.56 1.63
CA ASP A 263 16.86 -7.63 2.17
C ASP A 263 17.70 -6.39 1.82
N LEU A 264 17.19 -5.57 0.89
CA LEU A 264 17.76 -4.30 0.46
C LEU A 264 17.18 -3.11 1.25
N GLY A 265 16.18 -3.34 2.11
CA GLY A 265 15.55 -2.31 2.92
C GLY A 265 14.19 -1.84 2.41
N PHE A 266 13.57 -2.53 1.44
CA PHE A 266 12.19 -2.25 1.06
C PHE A 266 11.21 -2.76 2.11
N ASP A 267 10.32 -1.85 2.51
CA ASP A 267 9.16 -2.07 3.35
C ASP A 267 7.85 -1.87 2.56
N SER A 268 6.70 -1.92 3.23
CA SER A 268 5.39 -1.77 2.58
C SER A 268 5.20 -0.42 1.88
N LEU A 269 5.83 0.66 2.35
CA LEU A 269 5.65 2.02 1.81
C LEU A 269 6.57 2.25 0.61
N THR A 270 7.86 1.96 0.78
CA THR A 270 8.87 2.04 -0.29
C THR A 270 8.54 1.09 -1.45
N SER A 271 7.86 -0.02 -1.18
CA SER A 271 7.38 -0.93 -2.24
C SER A 271 6.31 -0.29 -3.13
N VAL A 272 5.37 0.45 -2.55
CA VAL A 272 4.36 1.20 -3.31
C VAL A 272 5.00 2.35 -4.08
N GLU A 273 5.98 3.03 -3.49
CA GLU A 273 6.73 4.08 -4.18
C GLU A 273 7.46 3.55 -5.41
N LEU A 274 8.21 2.45 -5.28
CA LEU A 274 8.89 1.82 -6.42
C LEU A 274 7.90 1.40 -7.50
N ARG A 275 6.77 0.81 -7.12
CA ARG A 275 5.69 0.44 -8.07
C ARG A 275 5.17 1.67 -8.82
N ASN A 276 4.88 2.77 -8.12
CA ASN A 276 4.37 3.99 -8.75
C ASN A 276 5.39 4.62 -9.70
N ARG A 277 6.67 4.65 -9.30
CA ARG A 277 7.76 5.15 -10.14
C ARG A 277 7.99 4.30 -11.37
N LEU A 278 7.88 2.98 -11.24
CA LEU A 278 7.96 2.06 -12.37
C LEU A 278 6.78 2.26 -13.32
N GLY A 279 5.55 2.34 -12.80
CA GLY A 279 4.36 2.60 -13.62
C GLY A 279 4.46 3.92 -14.39
N ALA A 280 4.97 4.99 -13.75
CA ALA A 280 5.22 6.26 -14.42
C ALA A 280 6.32 6.17 -15.50
N ALA A 281 7.40 5.41 -15.23
CA ALA A 281 8.52 5.27 -16.15
C ALA A 281 8.26 4.33 -17.33
N THR A 282 7.32 3.40 -17.20
CA THR A 282 6.97 2.41 -18.24
C THR A 282 5.66 2.72 -18.94
N GLY A 283 4.76 3.48 -18.31
CA GLY A 283 3.37 3.65 -18.75
C GLY A 283 2.48 2.44 -18.44
N LEU A 284 3.01 1.41 -17.78
CA LEU A 284 2.29 0.18 -17.46
C LEU A 284 1.45 0.30 -16.20
N GLN A 285 0.34 -0.44 -16.17
CA GLN A 285 -0.48 -0.61 -14.99
C GLN A 285 0.06 -1.76 -14.14
N LEU A 286 0.70 -1.41 -13.03
CA LEU A 286 1.36 -2.40 -12.19
C LEU A 286 0.51 -2.74 -10.96
N PRO A 287 0.34 -4.02 -10.59
CA PRO A 287 -0.44 -4.40 -9.41
C PRO A 287 0.23 -3.92 -8.11
N ALA A 288 -0.57 -3.71 -7.06
CA ALA A 288 -0.05 -3.30 -5.76
C ALA A 288 0.81 -4.40 -5.07
N THR A 289 0.63 -5.65 -5.47
CA THR A 289 1.39 -6.82 -4.97
C THR A 289 2.71 -7.05 -5.69
N LEU A 290 3.05 -6.21 -6.68
CA LEU A 290 4.15 -6.41 -7.61
C LEU A 290 5.47 -6.82 -6.96
N LEU A 291 5.92 -6.12 -5.91
CA LEU A 291 7.19 -6.41 -5.25
C LEU A 291 7.17 -7.70 -4.41
N PHE A 292 5.98 -8.21 -4.05
CA PHE A 292 5.84 -9.51 -3.40
C PHE A 292 5.89 -10.65 -4.42
N ASP A 293 5.19 -10.47 -5.55
CA ASP A 293 5.16 -11.45 -6.63
C ASP A 293 6.50 -11.51 -7.39
N CYS A 294 7.20 -10.38 -7.43
CA CYS A 294 8.49 -10.19 -8.07
C CYS A 294 9.55 -9.71 -7.07
N PRO A 295 10.10 -10.60 -6.22
CA PRO A 295 10.89 -10.20 -5.06
C PRO A 295 12.28 -9.66 -5.39
N THR A 296 12.77 -9.78 -6.63
CA THR A 296 14.11 -9.32 -7.04
C THR A 296 14.04 -8.43 -8.29
N PRO A 297 15.00 -7.53 -8.50
CA PRO A 297 15.06 -6.70 -9.71
C PRO A 297 15.01 -7.48 -11.03
N VAL A 298 15.63 -8.66 -11.10
CA VAL A 298 15.60 -9.52 -12.30
C VAL A 298 14.21 -10.10 -12.56
N VAL A 299 13.54 -10.62 -11.52
CA VAL A 299 12.18 -11.16 -11.68
C VAL A 299 11.20 -10.06 -12.05
N LEU A 300 11.36 -8.87 -11.45
CA LEU A 300 10.53 -7.71 -11.76
C LEU A 300 10.74 -7.21 -13.19
N ALA A 301 11.98 -7.19 -13.67
CA ALA A 301 12.29 -6.85 -15.07
C ALA A 301 11.66 -7.84 -16.07
N GLU A 302 11.63 -9.13 -15.73
CA GLU A 302 10.97 -10.15 -16.54
C GLU A 302 9.45 -9.97 -16.57
N TYR A 303 8.84 -9.66 -15.42
CA TYR A 303 7.42 -9.31 -15.34
C TYR A 303 7.06 -8.11 -16.22
N LEU A 304 7.82 -7.01 -16.11
CA LEU A 304 7.59 -5.81 -16.94
C LEU A 304 7.69 -6.12 -18.44
N TRP A 305 8.59 -7.03 -18.84
CA TRP A 305 8.65 -7.47 -20.23
C TRP A 305 7.42 -8.27 -20.63
N ASN A 306 6.92 -9.16 -19.78
CA ASN A 306 5.72 -9.92 -20.07
C ASN A 306 4.51 -8.99 -20.23
N GLU A 307 4.31 -8.03 -19.34
CA GLU A 307 3.19 -7.07 -19.45
C GLU A 307 3.25 -6.25 -20.76
N GLU A 308 4.43 -5.79 -21.17
CA GLU A 308 4.58 -4.96 -22.38
C GLU A 308 4.42 -5.75 -23.70
N PHE A 309 4.73 -7.05 -23.69
CA PHE A 309 4.76 -7.89 -24.89
C PHE A 309 3.70 -9.01 -24.92
N GLN A 310 2.90 -9.23 -23.87
CA GLN A 310 1.82 -10.23 -23.82
C GLN A 310 0.44 -9.74 -24.28
N ASP A 311 0.23 -8.44 -24.52
CA ASP A 311 -1.01 -7.91 -25.12
C ASP A 311 -1.22 -8.31 -26.61
N GLY A 312 -0.37 -9.20 -27.12
CA GLY A 312 -0.44 -9.77 -28.47
C GLY A 312 -0.45 -11.30 -28.49
N ALA A 313 -1.12 -11.97 -27.56
CA ALA A 313 -1.25 -13.45 -27.55
C ALA A 313 -2.70 -13.94 -27.70
N GLY A 314 -3.54 -13.21 -28.46
CA GLY A 314 -4.86 -13.68 -28.88
C GLY A 314 -4.82 -14.55 -30.15
N PRO A 315 -5.87 -15.31 -30.51
CA PRO A 315 -5.91 -16.09 -31.75
C PRO A 315 -5.58 -15.26 -33.01
N ALA A 316 -5.91 -13.96 -33.02
CA ALA A 316 -5.58 -13.03 -34.08
C ALA A 316 -4.06 -12.79 -34.24
N SER A 317 -3.31 -12.77 -33.13
CA SER A 317 -1.85 -12.59 -33.15
C SER A 317 -1.08 -13.78 -33.71
N LEU A 318 -1.59 -15.00 -33.52
CA LEU A 318 -1.00 -16.20 -34.11
C LEU A 318 -1.18 -16.20 -35.63
N VAL A 319 -2.31 -15.68 -36.13
CA VAL A 319 -2.54 -15.49 -37.56
C VAL A 319 -1.62 -14.42 -38.12
N GLU A 320 -1.46 -13.29 -37.42
CA GLU A 320 -0.53 -12.22 -37.81
C GLU A 320 0.93 -12.70 -37.86
N GLU A 321 1.36 -13.56 -36.93
CA GLU A 321 2.72 -14.11 -36.93
C GLU A 321 2.93 -15.13 -38.08
N VAL A 322 1.89 -15.89 -38.44
CA VAL A 322 1.90 -16.74 -39.64
C VAL A 322 1.99 -15.90 -40.92
N ASP A 323 1.24 -14.79 -41.01
CA ASP A 323 1.29 -13.86 -42.14
C ASP A 323 2.65 -13.16 -42.25
N ARG A 324 3.26 -12.82 -41.11
CA ARG A 324 4.62 -12.26 -41.03
C ARG A 324 5.66 -13.27 -41.50
N LEU A 325 5.55 -14.52 -41.08
CA LEU A 325 6.41 -15.60 -41.53
C LEU A 325 6.28 -15.82 -43.05
N GLY A 326 5.05 -15.79 -43.58
CA GLY A 326 4.80 -15.83 -45.03
C GLY A 326 5.47 -14.67 -45.79
N SER A 327 5.41 -13.46 -45.25
CA SER A 327 6.05 -12.28 -45.82
C SER A 327 7.58 -12.40 -45.86
N LEU A 328 8.19 -12.91 -44.78
CA LEU A 328 9.63 -13.14 -44.69
C LEU A 328 10.10 -14.21 -45.68
N LEU A 329 9.37 -15.31 -45.81
CA LEU A 329 9.70 -16.39 -46.74
C LEU A 329 9.61 -15.94 -48.21
N THR A 330 8.66 -15.06 -48.52
CA THR A 330 8.50 -14.48 -49.86
C THR A 330 9.63 -13.49 -50.20
N GLY A 331 10.16 -12.78 -49.20
CA GLY A 331 11.26 -11.81 -49.37
C GLY A 331 12.67 -12.40 -49.35
N ALA A 332 12.87 -13.60 -48.80
CA ALA A 332 14.20 -14.14 -48.48
C ALA A 332 14.97 -14.77 -49.66
N ALA A 333 14.32 -15.08 -50.79
CA ALA A 333 14.91 -15.75 -51.97
C ALA A 333 16.01 -16.80 -51.65
N PRO A 334 15.72 -17.83 -50.82
CA PRO A 334 16.71 -18.80 -50.36
C PRO A 334 17.20 -19.73 -51.50
N ASP A 335 18.37 -20.34 -51.32
CA ASP A 335 18.86 -21.39 -52.21
C ASP A 335 17.98 -22.66 -52.16
N GLU A 336 18.11 -23.53 -53.16
CA GLU A 336 17.23 -24.70 -53.34
C GLU A 336 17.26 -25.66 -52.13
N LYS A 337 18.40 -25.80 -51.48
CA LYS A 337 18.55 -26.65 -50.28
C LYS A 337 17.87 -26.05 -49.06
N THR A 338 18.01 -24.75 -48.86
CA THR A 338 17.38 -24.02 -47.75
C THR A 338 15.87 -23.96 -47.95
N HIS A 339 15.42 -23.77 -49.20
CA HIS A 339 14.01 -23.83 -49.57
C HIS A 339 13.37 -25.19 -49.22
N GLN A 340 14.05 -26.30 -49.56
CA GLN A 340 13.57 -27.64 -49.21
C GLN A 340 13.51 -27.87 -47.70
N LEU A 341 14.55 -27.47 -46.96
CA LEU A 341 14.60 -27.63 -45.50
C LEU A 341 13.47 -26.85 -44.79
N ILE A 342 13.19 -25.63 -45.23
CA ILE A 342 12.10 -24.80 -44.71
C ILE A 342 10.75 -25.46 -45.01
N THR A 343 10.57 -25.99 -46.23
CA THR A 343 9.34 -26.66 -46.66
C THR A 343 9.05 -27.89 -45.78
N ASP A 344 10.04 -28.76 -45.57
CA ASP A 344 9.88 -29.95 -44.74
C ASP A 344 9.52 -29.58 -43.29
N ARG A 345 10.10 -28.49 -42.77
CA ARG A 345 9.81 -28.00 -41.41
C ARG A 345 8.38 -27.46 -41.28
N LEU A 346 7.90 -26.72 -42.27
CA LEU A 346 6.54 -26.20 -42.30
C LEU A 346 5.50 -27.31 -42.43
N GLN A 347 5.78 -28.32 -43.25
CA GLN A 347 4.92 -29.50 -43.35
C GLN A 347 4.82 -30.27 -42.03
N GLY A 348 5.94 -30.45 -41.31
CA GLY A 348 5.94 -31.08 -40.00
C GLY A 348 5.11 -30.31 -38.96
N LEU A 349 5.21 -28.98 -38.96
CA LEU A 349 4.40 -28.12 -38.08
C LEU A 349 2.90 -28.19 -38.44
N LEU A 350 2.57 -28.21 -39.73
CA LEU A 350 1.18 -28.33 -40.19
C LEU A 350 0.56 -29.69 -39.79
N SER A 351 1.32 -30.78 -39.90
CA SER A 351 0.87 -32.11 -39.46
C SER A 351 0.55 -32.14 -37.97
N GLN A 352 1.44 -31.58 -37.13
CA GLN A 352 1.22 -31.50 -35.68
C GLN A 352 -0.01 -30.66 -35.32
N TRP A 353 -0.23 -29.56 -36.04
CA TRP A 353 -1.41 -28.72 -35.82
C TRP A 353 -2.72 -29.42 -36.18
N LEU A 354 -2.75 -30.15 -37.29
CA LEU A 354 -3.93 -30.91 -37.72
C LEU A 354 -4.24 -32.06 -36.77
N GLU A 355 -3.22 -32.72 -36.22
CA GLU A 355 -3.39 -33.77 -35.20
C GLU A 355 -3.96 -33.22 -33.88
N ALA A 356 -3.54 -32.02 -33.47
CA ALA A 356 -4.04 -31.36 -32.26
C ALA A 356 -5.49 -30.86 -32.38
N GLY A 357 -5.98 -30.62 -33.60
CA GLY A 357 -7.34 -30.13 -33.88
C GLY A 357 -8.39 -31.20 -34.19
N ALA A 358 -8.02 -32.48 -34.19
CA ALA A 358 -8.94 -33.57 -34.54
C ALA A 358 -9.98 -33.82 -33.42
N PRO A 359 -11.28 -34.06 -33.74
CA PRO A 359 -12.28 -34.41 -32.74
C PRO A 359 -11.92 -35.71 -32.01
N ALA A 360 -12.15 -35.76 -30.70
CA ALA A 360 -11.76 -36.87 -29.82
C ALA A 360 -12.25 -38.26 -30.28
N GLU A 361 -13.35 -38.34 -31.03
CA GLU A 361 -13.87 -39.60 -31.59
C GLU A 361 -12.94 -40.22 -32.65
N SER A 362 -12.23 -39.40 -33.45
CA SER A 362 -11.31 -39.91 -34.49
C SER A 362 -9.99 -40.42 -33.92
N GLN A 363 -9.50 -39.81 -32.83
CA GLN A 363 -8.30 -40.29 -32.12
C GLN A 363 -8.57 -41.63 -31.40
N ALA A 364 -9.74 -41.78 -30.78
CA ALA A 364 -10.12 -43.01 -30.08
C ALA A 364 -10.32 -44.22 -31.01
N VAL A 365 -10.76 -44.01 -32.25
CA VAL A 365 -10.90 -45.08 -33.26
C VAL A 365 -9.54 -45.47 -33.85
N ALA A 366 -8.66 -44.50 -34.12
CA ALA A 366 -7.32 -44.77 -34.63
C ALA A 366 -6.44 -45.54 -33.62
N GLU A 367 -6.49 -45.17 -32.34
CA GLU A 367 -5.78 -45.90 -31.28
C GLU A 367 -6.33 -47.32 -31.09
N LYS A 368 -7.66 -47.50 -31.11
CA LYS A 368 -8.28 -48.84 -30.98
C LYS A 368 -7.94 -49.77 -32.15
N ILE A 369 -7.81 -49.25 -33.37
CA ILE A 369 -7.43 -50.06 -34.54
C ILE A 369 -5.95 -50.43 -34.50
N GLY A 370 -5.08 -49.53 -34.01
CA GLY A 370 -3.64 -49.78 -33.91
C GLY A 370 -3.22 -50.79 -32.84
N SER A 371 -4.04 -50.98 -31.80
CA SER A 371 -3.74 -51.89 -30.68
C SER A 371 -4.56 -53.18 -30.66
N ALA A 372 -5.53 -53.34 -31.56
CA ALA A 372 -6.41 -54.51 -31.58
C ALA A 372 -5.74 -55.72 -32.25
N THR A 373 -6.01 -56.91 -31.71
CA THR A 373 -5.64 -58.18 -32.32
C THR A 373 -6.56 -58.50 -33.51
N ASP A 374 -6.11 -59.35 -34.44
CA ASP A 374 -6.90 -59.70 -35.64
C ASP A 374 -8.31 -60.20 -35.27
N ASP A 375 -8.44 -60.98 -34.20
CA ASP A 375 -9.74 -61.49 -33.72
C ASP A 375 -10.68 -60.38 -33.20
N GLU A 376 -10.14 -59.33 -32.57
CA GLU A 376 -10.90 -58.17 -32.07
C GLU A 376 -11.34 -57.23 -33.21
N ILE A 377 -10.54 -57.14 -34.27
CA ILE A 377 -10.89 -56.41 -35.51
C ILE A 377 -12.05 -57.12 -36.22
N PHE A 378 -12.02 -58.45 -36.32
CA PHE A 378 -13.11 -59.22 -36.90
C PHE A 378 -14.40 -59.15 -36.07
N GLU A 379 -14.31 -59.14 -34.74
CA GLU A 379 -15.50 -59.00 -33.87
C GLU A 379 -16.14 -57.59 -33.98
N PHE A 380 -15.33 -56.54 -34.09
CA PHE A 380 -15.81 -55.16 -34.27
C PHE A 380 -16.54 -54.97 -35.61
N ILE A 381 -15.98 -55.51 -36.70
CA ILE A 381 -16.61 -55.50 -38.04
C ILE A 381 -17.93 -56.29 -38.02
N HIS A 382 -17.98 -57.42 -37.31
CA HIS A 382 -19.20 -58.24 -37.22
C HIS A 382 -20.33 -57.54 -36.44
N ARG A 383 -19.97 -56.71 -35.44
CA ARG A 383 -20.91 -55.94 -34.62
C ARG A 383 -21.48 -54.71 -35.32
N GLU A 384 -20.68 -54.03 -36.14
CA GLU A 384 -21.11 -52.80 -36.84
C GLU A 384 -21.78 -53.06 -38.20
N LEU A 385 -21.40 -54.12 -38.92
CA LEU A 385 -21.89 -54.38 -40.29
C LEU A 385 -22.79 -55.61 -40.43
N GLY A 386 -23.35 -56.10 -39.32
CA GLY A 386 -24.11 -57.35 -39.22
C GLY A 386 -25.03 -57.68 -40.42
N ARG A 387 -24.59 -58.67 -41.20
CA ARG A 387 -25.42 -59.73 -41.78
C ARG A 387 -24.68 -61.05 -41.78
#